data_AF-A0A3M1L5F5-F1
#
_entry.id   AF-A0A3M1L5F5-F1
#
_cell.length_a   1.000
_cell.length_b   1.000
_cell.length_c   1.000
_cell.angle_alpha   90.00
_cell.angle_beta   90.00
_cell.angle_gamma   90.00
#
_symmetry.space_group_name_H-M   'P 1'
#
loop_
_entity.id
_entity.type
_entity.pdbx_description
1 polymer ?
#
loop_
_entity_poly.entity_id
_entity_poly.type
_entity_poly.pdbx_seq_one_letter_code
_entity_poly.pdbx_strand_id
1 'polypeptide(L)'
;MRTVQGASVWGNVMDTQAVTLPGYEFLSAPWWLITTLHIVTLTLHFAAMNFLFGGLIVLLAGRFEGGWRHPVVSRYVTLLPSAMAATITLGVAPLLFTQLVYHRQVYSAAIISAWFWLGILALAVVAYYLFYAASFAPAEGGKRARLLVPAVVVLLAISFLYSSVFSLAERPDAMKTIYAANQSGWVLNPHFGDYSVRWLLMVLGAVAVGGFCVGVVGRDNDEAFEVGRRFFTYSVIGASVLGVFYLGTLGEQVGPFMRGWGIRAVTIGLVLTLASLWLFSSRRLVASGVLLFVSLGSMVFARHELRLLRLGPVPSPAVENLEPQWSIFAVFLVCFVLMLAVLAYMLRSFFSSGQSAETP
;
A
#
# COMPACT_ATOMS: atom_id res chain seq x y z
N MET A 1 45.10 -4.15 -70.08
CA MET A 1 44.60 -3.35 -68.94
C MET A 1 43.08 -3.47 -68.90
N ARG A 2 42.57 -4.39 -68.06
CA ARG A 2 41.13 -4.53 -67.75
C ARG A 2 41.02 -4.49 -66.23
N THR A 3 40.40 -3.44 -65.72
CA THR A 3 40.05 -3.26 -64.31
C THR A 3 38.88 -4.18 -63.98
N VAL A 4 39.10 -5.14 -63.08
CA VAL A 4 38.04 -5.96 -62.47
C VAL A 4 37.52 -5.19 -61.26
N GLN A 5 36.33 -4.60 -61.39
CA GLN A 5 35.54 -4.17 -60.23
C GLN A 5 35.01 -5.42 -59.53
N GLY A 6 35.62 -5.77 -58.40
CA GLY A 6 35.06 -6.71 -57.45
C GLY A 6 33.82 -6.09 -56.81
N ALA A 7 32.64 -6.42 -57.32
CA ALA A 7 31.39 -6.21 -56.60
C ALA A 7 31.45 -7.07 -55.33
N SER A 8 31.59 -6.42 -54.18
CA SER A 8 31.51 -7.10 -52.89
C SER A 8 30.09 -7.64 -52.72
N VAL A 9 29.98 -8.96 -52.67
CA VAL A 9 28.77 -9.77 -52.37
C VAL A 9 28.22 -9.49 -50.95
N TRP A 10 28.75 -8.48 -50.26
CA TRP A 10 28.44 -8.09 -48.88
C TRP A 10 27.52 -6.86 -48.76
N GLY A 11 26.96 -6.36 -49.87
CA GLY A 11 26.12 -5.16 -49.87
C GLY A 11 24.63 -5.37 -49.56
N ASN A 12 24.12 -6.61 -49.59
CA ASN A 12 22.66 -6.88 -49.58
C ASN A 12 22.19 -7.88 -48.49
N VAL A 13 22.91 -7.99 -47.35
CA VAL A 13 22.48 -8.83 -46.20
C VAL A 13 22.24 -8.01 -44.93
N MET A 14 22.09 -6.69 -45.08
CA MET A 14 21.57 -5.81 -44.02
C MET A 14 20.10 -5.46 -44.30
N ASP A 15 19.32 -6.43 -44.80
CA ASP A 15 17.90 -6.46 -44.46
C ASP A 15 17.87 -6.95 -43.02
N THR A 16 18.06 -6.02 -42.09
CA THR A 16 17.98 -6.27 -40.66
C THR A 16 16.55 -6.70 -40.39
N GLN A 17 16.30 -8.01 -40.51
CA GLN A 17 15.33 -8.68 -39.67
C GLN A 17 15.68 -8.21 -38.27
N ALA A 18 14.92 -7.24 -37.76
CA ALA A 18 14.90 -6.93 -36.36
C ALA A 18 14.71 -8.29 -35.71
N VAL A 19 15.76 -8.80 -35.06
CA VAL A 19 15.67 -9.99 -34.24
C VAL A 19 14.61 -9.63 -33.23
N THR A 20 13.38 -10.07 -33.51
CA THR A 20 12.27 -9.99 -32.58
C THR A 20 12.67 -10.97 -31.51
N LEU A 21 13.37 -10.47 -30.49
CA LEU A 21 13.61 -11.22 -29.27
C LEU A 21 12.26 -11.83 -28.89
N PRO A 22 12.18 -13.14 -28.59
CA PRO A 22 10.92 -13.77 -28.23
C PRO A 22 10.25 -12.89 -27.17
N GLY A 23 9.00 -12.53 -27.42
CA GLY A 23 8.25 -11.62 -26.56
C GLY A 23 8.14 -12.24 -25.17
N TYR A 24 8.96 -11.77 -24.24
CA TYR A 24 8.93 -12.18 -22.84
C TYR A 24 7.83 -11.44 -22.06
N GLU A 25 7.08 -10.58 -22.74
CA GLU A 25 5.99 -9.79 -22.18
C GLU A 25 4.69 -10.51 -22.44
N PHE A 26 4.36 -11.46 -21.57
CA PHE A 26 3.08 -12.14 -21.54
C PHE A 26 2.46 -12.06 -20.14
N LEU A 27 1.12 -12.09 -20.08
CA LEU A 27 0.42 -12.31 -18.82
C LEU A 27 0.20 -13.81 -18.59
N SER A 28 0.58 -14.29 -17.41
CA SER A 28 0.39 -15.68 -16.99
C SER A 28 -1.04 -16.00 -16.56
N ALA A 29 -1.92 -14.99 -16.45
CA ALA A 29 -3.35 -15.15 -16.15
C ALA A 29 -4.16 -13.97 -16.76
N PRO A 30 -5.50 -14.11 -16.88
CA PRO A 30 -6.35 -13.04 -17.40
C PRO A 30 -6.21 -11.72 -16.61
N TRP A 31 -6.17 -10.60 -17.32
CA TRP A 31 -5.96 -9.27 -16.73
C TRP A 31 -6.98 -8.90 -15.64
N TRP A 32 -8.26 -9.25 -15.83
CA TRP A 32 -9.31 -8.98 -14.83
C TRP A 32 -9.04 -9.70 -13.50
N LEU A 33 -8.48 -10.92 -13.56
CA LEU A 33 -8.18 -11.74 -12.39
C LEU A 33 -7.01 -11.15 -11.61
N ILE A 34 -5.91 -10.84 -12.30
CA ILE A 34 -4.72 -10.21 -11.70
C ILE A 34 -5.09 -8.87 -11.06
N THR A 35 -5.90 -8.06 -11.75
CA THR A 35 -6.36 -6.77 -11.25
C THR A 35 -7.26 -6.91 -10.03
N THR A 36 -8.19 -7.88 -10.04
CA THR A 36 -9.05 -8.18 -8.89
C THR A 36 -8.22 -8.62 -7.68
N LEU A 37 -7.28 -9.55 -7.88
CA LEU A 37 -6.37 -10.00 -6.82
C LEU A 37 -5.49 -8.86 -6.30
N HIS A 38 -4.99 -7.98 -7.18
CA HIS A 38 -4.27 -6.78 -6.78
C HIS A 38 -5.10 -5.88 -5.87
N ILE A 39 -6.33 -5.55 -6.24
CA ILE A 39 -7.22 -4.70 -5.44
C ILE A 39 -7.49 -5.33 -4.07
N VAL A 40 -7.85 -6.61 -4.04
CA VAL A 40 -8.17 -7.32 -2.79
C VAL A 40 -6.95 -7.38 -1.87
N THR A 41 -5.80 -7.83 -2.37
CA THR A 41 -4.58 -7.96 -1.57
C THR A 41 -4.03 -6.61 -1.13
N LEU A 42 -4.13 -5.55 -1.95
CA LEU A 42 -3.75 -4.21 -1.57
C LEU A 42 -4.67 -3.63 -0.48
N THR A 43 -5.97 -3.94 -0.56
CA THR A 43 -6.93 -3.56 0.49
C THR A 43 -6.59 -4.24 1.82
N LEU A 44 -6.28 -5.54 1.79
CA LEU A 44 -5.83 -6.28 2.98
C LEU A 44 -4.52 -5.73 3.54
N HIS A 45 -3.54 -5.43 2.68
CA HIS A 45 -2.29 -4.79 3.09
C HIS A 45 -2.55 -3.44 3.76
N PHE A 46 -3.38 -2.58 3.18
CA PHE A 46 -3.72 -1.29 3.79
C PHE A 46 -4.52 -1.44 5.09
N ALA A 47 -5.36 -2.46 5.25
CA ALA A 47 -6.01 -2.71 6.53
C ALA A 47 -4.99 -3.00 7.63
N ALA A 48 -4.01 -3.89 7.36
CA ALA A 48 -2.94 -4.20 8.30
C ALA A 48 -1.98 -3.01 8.52
N MET A 49 -1.59 -2.33 7.44
CA MET A 49 -0.70 -1.17 7.48
C MET A 49 -1.34 -0.03 8.27
N ASN A 50 -2.62 0.26 8.07
CA ASN A 50 -3.30 1.33 8.78
C ASN A 50 -3.51 1.00 10.27
N PHE A 51 -3.75 -0.28 10.62
CA PHE A 51 -3.71 -0.73 12.02
C PHE A 51 -2.33 -0.44 12.64
N LEU A 52 -1.25 -0.83 11.97
CA LEU A 52 0.11 -0.64 12.46
C LEU A 52 0.48 0.86 12.55
N PHE A 53 0.49 1.53 11.41
CA PHE A 53 1.02 2.88 11.24
C PHE A 53 0.06 3.95 11.78
N GLY A 54 -1.22 3.88 11.40
CA GLY A 54 -2.24 4.80 11.89
C GLY A 54 -2.46 4.66 13.38
N GLY A 55 -2.55 3.42 13.87
CA GLY A 55 -2.66 3.14 15.31
C GLY A 55 -1.47 3.68 16.10
N LEU A 56 -0.25 3.49 15.60
CA LEU A 56 0.96 4.05 16.21
C LEU A 56 0.91 5.58 16.32
N ILE A 57 0.45 6.28 15.27
CA ILE A 57 0.27 7.74 15.31
C ILE A 57 -0.76 8.11 16.39
N VAL A 58 -1.89 7.41 16.46
CA VAL A 58 -2.93 7.65 17.46
C VAL A 58 -2.40 7.39 18.88
N LEU A 59 -1.58 6.35 19.09
CA LEU A 59 -0.95 6.08 20.38
C LEU A 59 0.00 7.19 20.82
N LEU A 60 0.78 7.75 19.90
CA LEU A 60 1.76 8.79 20.19
C LEU A 60 1.12 10.18 20.37
N ALA A 61 0.08 10.48 19.59
CA ALA A 61 -0.60 11.78 19.62
C ALA A 61 -1.79 11.81 20.60
N GLY A 62 -2.35 10.65 20.94
CA GLY A 62 -3.46 10.50 21.86
C GLY A 62 -3.06 10.77 23.30
N ARG A 63 -3.97 11.38 24.05
CA ARG A 63 -3.83 11.56 25.50
C ARG A 63 -4.59 10.44 26.17
N PHE A 64 -3.85 9.61 26.92
CA PHE A 64 -4.38 8.52 27.71
C PHE A 64 -4.03 8.76 29.19
N GLU A 65 -4.97 8.54 30.10
CA GLU A 65 -4.72 8.57 31.54
C GLU A 65 -3.77 7.44 31.92
N GLY A 66 -2.72 7.78 32.69
CA GLY A 66 -1.60 6.86 32.93
C GLY A 66 -0.64 6.67 31.75
N GLY A 67 -0.87 7.35 30.62
CA GLY A 67 0.02 7.39 29.45
C GLY A 67 0.37 6.00 28.93
N TRP A 68 1.66 5.67 28.93
CA TRP A 68 2.17 4.37 28.46
C TRP A 68 1.80 3.19 29.36
N ARG A 69 1.31 3.44 30.59
CA ARG A 69 0.80 2.41 31.51
C ARG A 69 -0.67 2.09 31.26
N HIS A 70 -1.37 2.89 30.45
CA HIS A 70 -2.77 2.63 30.12
C HIS A 70 -2.92 1.21 29.54
N PRO A 71 -3.87 0.37 30.02
CA PRO A 71 -3.98 -1.04 29.63
C PRO A 71 -4.10 -1.24 28.12
N VAL A 72 -4.91 -0.39 27.46
CA VAL A 72 -5.11 -0.44 26.00
C VAL A 72 -3.84 -0.06 25.24
N VAL A 73 -3.09 0.94 25.71
CA VAL A 73 -1.82 1.36 25.08
C VAL A 73 -0.80 0.23 25.20
N SER A 74 -0.66 -0.35 26.40
CA SER A 74 0.23 -1.48 26.63
C SER A 74 -0.11 -2.69 25.75
N ARG A 75 -1.39 -3.04 25.66
CA ARG A 75 -1.88 -4.11 24.77
C ARG A 75 -1.63 -3.80 23.30
N TYR A 76 -1.84 -2.58 22.86
CA TYR A 76 -1.64 -2.21 21.46
C TYR A 76 -0.16 -2.28 21.08
N VAL A 77 0.74 -1.84 21.97
CA VAL A 77 2.20 -1.92 21.75
C VAL A 77 2.67 -3.38 21.60
N THR A 78 2.11 -4.33 22.35
CA THR A 78 2.47 -5.75 22.19
C THR A 78 1.95 -6.37 20.89
N LEU A 79 0.95 -5.77 20.24
CA LEU A 79 0.45 -6.18 18.93
C LEU A 79 1.29 -5.65 17.76
N LEU A 80 2.09 -4.59 17.94
CA LEU A 80 2.85 -3.94 16.86
C LEU A 80 3.80 -4.91 16.11
N PRO A 81 4.57 -5.81 16.78
CA PRO A 81 5.41 -6.76 16.05
C PRO A 81 4.61 -7.70 15.15
N SER A 82 3.47 -8.21 15.65
CA SER A 82 2.58 -9.09 14.86
C SER A 82 1.93 -8.33 13.71
N ALA A 83 1.50 -7.08 13.96
CA ALA A 83 0.94 -6.22 12.92
C ALA A 83 1.98 -5.87 11.83
N MET A 84 3.25 -5.69 12.19
CA MET A 84 4.34 -5.50 11.24
C MET A 84 4.54 -6.74 10.37
N ALA A 85 4.58 -7.94 10.97
CA ALA A 85 4.69 -9.19 10.22
C ALA A 85 3.53 -9.39 9.23
N ALA A 86 2.29 -9.11 9.67
CA ALA A 86 1.11 -9.15 8.81
C ALA A 86 1.19 -8.12 7.67
N THR A 87 1.62 -6.89 7.97
CA THR A 87 1.77 -5.81 7.00
C THR A 87 2.80 -6.16 5.91
N ILE A 88 3.96 -6.68 6.29
CA ILE A 88 5.00 -7.12 5.34
C ILE A 88 4.45 -8.25 4.45
N THR A 89 3.89 -9.29 5.06
CA THR A 89 3.39 -10.48 4.35
C THR A 89 2.30 -10.11 3.34
N LEU A 90 1.31 -9.33 3.78
CA LEU A 90 0.22 -8.87 2.91
C LEU A 90 0.69 -7.87 1.85
N GLY A 91 1.82 -7.19 2.05
CA GLY A 91 2.39 -6.23 1.11
C GLY A 91 3.10 -6.86 -0.09
N VAL A 92 3.59 -8.10 0.05
CA VAL A 92 4.29 -8.81 -1.05
C VAL A 92 3.34 -9.06 -2.23
N ALA A 93 2.16 -9.62 -1.98
CA ALA A 93 1.21 -9.97 -3.03
C ALA A 93 0.78 -8.78 -3.94
N PRO A 94 0.31 -7.63 -3.42
CA PRO A 94 -0.09 -6.51 -4.27
C PRO A 94 1.08 -5.91 -5.04
N LEU A 95 2.30 -5.93 -4.47
CA LEU A 95 3.50 -5.50 -5.17
C LEU A 95 3.77 -6.39 -6.40
N LEU A 96 3.75 -7.71 -6.21
CA LEU A 96 3.95 -8.68 -7.29
C LEU A 96 2.89 -8.54 -8.38
N PHE A 97 1.59 -8.43 -8.04
CA PHE A 97 0.54 -8.24 -9.04
C PHE A 97 0.70 -6.93 -9.82
N THR A 98 1.15 -5.85 -9.17
CA THR A 98 1.44 -4.59 -9.88
C THR A 98 2.61 -4.77 -10.84
N GLN A 99 3.65 -5.47 -10.41
CA GLN A 99 4.84 -5.74 -11.22
C GLN A 99 4.53 -6.65 -12.41
N LEU A 100 3.62 -7.62 -12.28
CA LEU A 100 3.19 -8.45 -13.40
C LEU A 100 2.55 -7.61 -14.52
N VAL A 101 1.65 -6.68 -14.16
CA VAL A 101 0.93 -5.88 -15.16
C VAL A 101 1.77 -4.71 -15.68
N TYR A 102 2.47 -4.02 -14.78
CA TYR A 102 3.17 -2.76 -15.04
C TYR A 102 4.69 -2.88 -14.82
N HIS A 103 5.29 -4.00 -15.25
CA HIS A 103 6.71 -4.30 -15.03
C HIS A 103 7.62 -3.18 -15.52
N ARG A 104 7.44 -2.70 -16.77
CA ARG A 104 8.25 -1.60 -17.33
C ARG A 104 8.21 -0.36 -16.43
N GLN A 105 7.01 0.06 -16.04
CA GLN A 105 6.81 1.27 -15.24
C GLN A 105 7.40 1.13 -13.84
N VAL A 106 7.07 0.05 -13.15
CA VAL A 106 7.47 -0.15 -11.75
C VAL A 106 8.97 -0.44 -11.64
N TYR A 107 9.53 -1.28 -12.51
CA TYR A 107 10.96 -1.58 -12.47
C TYR A 107 11.80 -0.38 -12.90
N SER A 108 11.41 0.37 -13.95
CA SER A 108 12.15 1.58 -14.33
C SER A 108 12.13 2.63 -13.22
N ALA A 109 10.99 2.87 -12.57
CA ALA A 109 10.93 3.78 -11.43
C ALA A 109 11.79 3.30 -10.25
N ALA A 110 11.77 2.00 -9.95
CA ALA A 110 12.60 1.41 -8.91
C ALA A 110 14.10 1.52 -9.23
N ILE A 111 14.52 1.41 -10.50
CA ILE A 111 15.92 1.55 -10.93
C ILE A 111 16.40 3.01 -10.76
N ILE A 112 15.58 3.99 -11.15
CA ILE A 112 15.91 5.42 -10.97
C ILE A 112 16.13 5.76 -9.49
N SER A 113 15.33 5.16 -8.61
CA SER A 113 15.40 5.31 -7.15
C SER A 113 16.01 4.10 -6.44
N ALA A 114 16.95 3.38 -7.07
CA ALA A 114 17.41 2.06 -6.62
C ALA A 114 17.85 2.02 -5.16
N TRP A 115 18.68 2.97 -4.71
CA TRP A 115 19.19 2.98 -3.34
C TRP A 115 18.08 3.24 -2.32
N PHE A 116 17.13 4.10 -2.65
CA PHE A 116 15.96 4.34 -1.80
C PHE A 116 15.02 3.15 -1.78
N TRP A 117 14.80 2.50 -2.92
CA TRP A 117 13.97 1.31 -3.03
C TRP A 117 14.52 0.15 -2.20
N LEU A 118 15.84 -0.12 -2.29
CA LEU A 118 16.51 -1.11 -1.44
C LEU A 118 16.52 -0.67 0.04
N GLY A 119 16.70 0.62 0.29
CA GLY A 119 16.65 1.21 1.63
C GLY A 119 15.34 0.97 2.37
N ILE A 120 14.21 0.82 1.67
CA ILE A 120 12.91 0.49 2.30
C ILE A 120 13.01 -0.81 3.10
N LEU A 121 13.72 -1.83 2.60
CA LEU A 121 13.88 -3.10 3.32
C LEU A 121 14.69 -2.90 4.61
N ALA A 122 15.80 -2.16 4.53
CA ALA A 122 16.62 -1.84 5.70
C ALA A 122 15.82 -1.05 6.75
N LEU A 123 15.05 -0.05 6.30
CA LEU A 123 14.16 0.74 7.16
C LEU A 123 13.07 -0.13 7.81
N ALA A 124 12.46 -1.04 7.05
CA ALA A 124 11.45 -1.95 7.58
C ALA A 124 12.02 -2.87 8.67
N VAL A 125 13.25 -3.37 8.50
CA VAL A 125 13.97 -4.14 9.52
C VAL A 125 14.19 -3.30 10.77
N VAL A 126 14.66 -2.06 10.64
CA VAL A 126 14.85 -1.14 11.77
C VAL A 126 13.54 -0.91 12.53
N ALA A 127 12.44 -0.59 11.82
CA ALA A 127 11.13 -0.41 12.44
C ALA A 127 10.68 -1.67 13.20
N TYR A 128 10.92 -2.85 12.62
CA TYR A 128 10.52 -4.11 13.25
C TYR A 128 11.28 -4.38 14.56
N TYR A 129 12.59 -4.14 14.58
CA TYR A 129 13.38 -4.23 15.81
C TYR A 129 12.96 -3.19 16.86
N LEU A 130 12.61 -1.97 16.45
CA LEU A 130 12.07 -0.96 17.36
C LEU A 130 10.74 -1.40 17.99
N PHE A 131 9.86 -2.06 17.23
CA PHE A 131 8.61 -2.60 17.78
C PHE A 131 8.85 -3.73 18.78
N TYR A 132 9.78 -4.66 18.50
CA TYR A 132 10.16 -5.67 19.48
C TYR A 132 10.77 -5.05 20.74
N ALA A 133 11.70 -4.10 20.57
CA ALA A 133 12.30 -3.41 21.71
C ALA A 133 11.23 -2.67 22.54
N ALA A 134 10.23 -2.07 21.89
CA ALA A 134 9.13 -1.39 22.57
C ALA A 134 8.15 -2.36 23.26
N SER A 135 7.88 -3.53 22.68
CA SER A 135 7.00 -4.54 23.28
C SER A 135 7.58 -5.13 24.57
N PHE A 136 8.91 -5.26 24.66
CA PHE A 136 9.60 -5.71 25.87
C PHE A 136 10.00 -4.57 26.82
N ALA A 137 9.88 -3.31 26.40
CA ALA A 137 10.24 -2.18 27.25
C ALA A 137 9.21 -1.97 28.38
N PRO A 138 9.66 -1.63 29.59
CA PRO A 138 8.77 -1.24 30.68
C PRO A 138 7.92 -0.05 30.26
N ALA A 139 6.68 -0.01 30.77
CA ALA A 139 5.78 1.12 30.56
C ALA A 139 6.27 2.41 31.25
N GLU A 140 7.17 2.29 32.22
CA GLU A 140 7.72 3.38 33.01
C GLU A 140 8.96 4.02 32.34
N GLY A 141 9.26 5.28 32.69
CA GLY A 141 10.49 5.96 32.27
C GLY A 141 10.57 6.35 30.79
N GLY A 142 9.42 6.43 30.09
CA GLY A 142 9.31 6.96 28.72
C GLY A 142 10.10 6.17 27.67
N LYS A 143 10.60 4.97 27.98
CA LYS A 143 11.41 4.15 27.07
C LYS A 143 10.61 3.72 25.84
N ARG A 144 9.33 3.37 26.02
CA ARG A 144 8.41 3.06 24.92
C ARG A 144 8.29 4.21 23.92
N ALA A 145 8.04 5.43 24.40
CA ALA A 145 7.99 6.61 23.53
C ALA A 145 9.28 6.82 22.73
N ARG A 146 10.43 6.72 23.40
CA ARG A 146 11.76 6.88 22.75
C ARG A 146 12.05 5.85 21.66
N LEU A 147 11.41 4.68 21.72
CA LEU A 147 11.52 3.64 20.69
C LEU A 147 10.46 3.79 19.59
N LEU A 148 9.25 4.21 19.95
CA LEU A 148 8.12 4.32 19.04
C LEU A 148 8.12 5.59 18.19
N VAL A 149 8.68 6.70 18.69
CA VAL A 149 8.88 7.93 17.91
C VAL A 149 9.80 7.71 16.70
N PRO A 150 11.01 7.14 16.83
CA PRO A 150 11.81 6.84 15.64
C PRO A 150 11.12 5.79 14.74
N ALA A 151 10.37 4.83 15.31
CA ALA A 151 9.63 3.86 14.50
C ALA A 151 8.59 4.52 13.59
N VAL A 152 7.81 5.50 14.11
CA VAL A 152 6.82 6.21 13.27
C VAL A 152 7.50 7.08 12.21
N VAL A 153 8.65 7.69 12.52
CA VAL A 153 9.45 8.46 11.55
C VAL A 153 9.96 7.56 10.42
N VAL A 154 10.44 6.36 10.76
CA VAL A 154 10.87 5.36 9.78
C VAL A 154 9.70 4.90 8.90
N LEU A 155 8.52 4.63 9.47
CA LEU A 155 7.33 4.30 8.67
C LEU A 155 6.86 5.45 7.78
N LEU A 156 6.93 6.70 8.26
CA LEU A 156 6.67 7.89 7.45
C LEU A 156 7.64 7.97 6.26
N ALA A 157 8.93 7.74 6.50
CA ALA A 157 9.94 7.71 5.44
C ALA A 157 9.63 6.62 4.41
N ILE A 158 9.31 5.39 4.84
CA ILE A 158 8.91 4.30 3.93
C ILE A 158 7.70 4.70 3.08
N SER A 159 6.64 5.25 3.70
CA SER A 159 5.43 5.66 2.98
C SER A 159 5.69 6.79 1.97
N PHE A 160 6.61 7.70 2.30
CA PHE A 160 7.03 8.79 1.44
C PHE A 160 7.84 8.28 0.24
N LEU A 161 8.80 7.38 0.47
CA LEU A 161 9.60 6.75 -0.57
C LEU A 161 8.72 5.96 -1.54
N TYR A 162 7.78 5.16 -1.04
CA TYR A 162 6.81 4.47 -1.91
C TYR A 162 5.96 5.44 -2.72
N SER A 163 5.50 6.54 -2.12
CA SER A 163 4.70 7.55 -2.82
C SER A 163 5.48 8.23 -3.94
N SER A 164 6.76 8.53 -3.70
CA SER A 164 7.69 9.08 -4.69
C SER A 164 7.91 8.10 -5.84
N VAL A 165 8.30 6.85 -5.56
CA VAL A 165 8.58 5.85 -6.60
C VAL A 165 7.34 5.50 -7.42
N PHE A 166 6.19 5.25 -6.77
CA PHE A 166 4.98 4.91 -7.51
C PHE A 166 4.34 6.09 -8.25
N SER A 167 4.58 7.33 -7.84
CA SER A 167 4.19 8.49 -8.66
C SER A 167 5.06 8.65 -9.89
N LEU A 168 6.37 8.36 -9.78
CA LEU A 168 7.27 8.35 -10.92
C LEU A 168 6.89 7.24 -11.92
N ALA A 169 6.50 6.06 -11.43
CA ALA A 169 5.98 4.96 -12.25
C ALA A 169 4.73 5.33 -13.08
N GLU A 170 3.96 6.34 -12.63
CA GLU A 170 2.79 6.85 -13.34
C GLU A 170 3.16 7.90 -14.41
N ARG A 171 4.45 8.24 -14.60
CA ARG A 171 4.92 9.24 -15.58
C ARG A 171 6.09 8.72 -16.44
N PRO A 172 5.80 7.91 -17.48
CA PRO A 172 6.82 7.33 -18.36
C PRO A 172 7.77 8.35 -19.01
N ASP A 173 7.25 9.52 -19.40
CA ASP A 173 8.07 10.55 -20.06
C ASP A 173 9.06 11.20 -19.10
N ALA A 174 8.65 11.45 -17.85
CA ALA A 174 9.53 11.97 -16.81
C ALA A 174 10.61 10.94 -16.44
N MET A 175 10.28 9.65 -16.40
CA MET A 175 11.27 8.60 -16.14
C MET A 175 12.39 8.60 -17.17
N LYS A 176 12.05 8.74 -18.46
CA LYS A 176 13.05 8.75 -19.55
C LYS A 176 14.03 9.91 -19.41
N THR A 177 13.53 11.12 -19.15
CA THR A 177 14.38 12.32 -19.02
C THR A 177 15.25 12.27 -17.78
N ILE A 178 14.69 11.84 -16.65
CA ILE A 178 15.41 11.72 -15.38
C ILE A 178 16.53 10.68 -15.50
N TYR A 179 16.22 9.49 -16.04
CA TYR A 179 17.22 8.43 -16.18
C TYR A 179 18.33 8.79 -17.18
N ALA A 180 18.00 9.47 -18.28
CA ALA A 180 19.00 9.94 -19.24
C ALA A 180 19.95 10.98 -18.62
N ALA A 181 19.46 11.81 -17.69
CA ALA A 181 20.28 12.79 -16.99
C ALA A 181 21.13 12.19 -15.86
N ASN A 182 20.60 11.21 -15.12
CA ASN A 182 21.29 10.64 -13.96
C ASN A 182 20.91 9.17 -13.72
N GLN A 183 21.92 8.29 -13.81
CA GLN A 183 21.78 6.84 -13.64
C GLN A 183 22.30 6.33 -12.28
N SER A 184 22.55 7.21 -11.32
CA SER A 184 23.17 6.86 -10.03
C SER A 184 22.30 6.01 -9.09
N GLY A 185 20.98 5.96 -9.33
CA GLY A 185 20.02 5.31 -8.43
C GLY A 185 19.66 6.13 -7.17
N TRP A 186 20.24 7.32 -7.01
CA TRP A 186 19.99 8.24 -5.88
C TRP A 186 18.98 9.34 -6.21
N VAL A 187 18.10 9.10 -7.18
CA VAL A 187 17.11 10.09 -7.61
C VAL A 187 15.73 9.71 -7.09
N LEU A 188 15.12 10.57 -6.29
CA LEU A 188 13.69 10.52 -5.98
C LEU A 188 12.90 11.28 -7.05
N ASN A 189 11.57 11.08 -7.11
CA ASN A 189 10.72 11.88 -7.97
C ASN A 189 10.89 13.38 -7.64
N PRO A 190 11.47 14.20 -8.53
CA PRO A 190 11.69 15.62 -8.27
C PRO A 190 10.39 16.43 -8.26
N HIS A 191 9.32 15.89 -8.84
CA HIS A 191 8.01 16.54 -8.91
C HIS A 191 7.22 16.30 -7.62
N PHE A 192 7.62 16.98 -6.54
CA PHE A 192 6.99 16.84 -5.21
C PHE A 192 5.47 17.07 -5.21
N GLY A 193 4.96 17.93 -6.10
CA GLY A 193 3.53 18.18 -6.25
C GLY A 193 2.72 16.95 -6.69
N ASP A 194 3.34 15.98 -7.36
CA ASP A 194 2.65 14.81 -7.93
C ASP A 194 2.15 13.83 -6.87
N TYR A 195 2.80 13.82 -5.71
CA TYR A 195 2.58 12.80 -4.69
C TYR A 195 2.42 13.33 -3.27
N SER A 196 2.82 14.57 -2.96
CA SER A 196 2.76 15.12 -1.60
C SER A 196 1.34 15.19 -1.03
N VAL A 197 0.39 15.75 -1.79
CA VAL A 197 -1.02 15.84 -1.40
C VAL A 197 -1.63 14.46 -1.24
N ARG A 198 -1.38 13.57 -2.21
CA ARG A 198 -1.83 12.18 -2.18
C ARG A 198 -1.26 11.42 -0.98
N TRP A 199 0.02 11.62 -0.69
CA TRP A 199 0.70 11.01 0.45
C TRP A 199 0.09 11.47 1.77
N LEU A 200 -0.11 12.78 1.95
CA LEU A 200 -0.75 13.32 3.15
C LEU A 200 -2.19 12.81 3.30
N LEU A 201 -2.94 12.69 2.21
CA LEU A 201 -4.28 12.08 2.20
C LEU A 201 -4.25 10.62 2.66
N MET A 202 -3.27 9.83 2.20
CA MET A 202 -3.09 8.44 2.65
C MET A 202 -2.67 8.36 4.13
N VAL A 203 -1.81 9.27 4.61
CA VAL A 203 -1.44 9.34 6.03
C VAL A 203 -2.67 9.65 6.89
N LEU A 204 -3.49 10.63 6.51
CA LEU A 204 -4.76 10.91 7.22
C LEU A 204 -5.73 9.73 7.16
N GLY A 205 -5.85 9.06 6.02
CA GLY A 205 -6.63 7.83 5.90
C GLY A 205 -6.13 6.72 6.83
N ALA A 206 -4.80 6.58 6.96
CA ALA A 206 -4.21 5.63 7.90
C ALA A 206 -4.55 6.00 9.34
N VAL A 207 -4.43 7.27 9.75
CA VAL A 207 -4.82 7.73 11.10
C VAL A 207 -6.31 7.52 11.35
N ALA A 208 -7.18 7.69 10.35
CA ALA A 208 -8.61 7.44 10.47
C ALA A 208 -8.91 5.97 10.83
N VAL A 209 -8.36 5.04 10.04
CA VAL A 209 -8.49 3.59 10.29
C VAL A 209 -7.77 3.18 11.57
N GLY A 210 -6.61 3.79 11.88
CA GLY A 210 -5.89 3.59 13.13
C GLY A 210 -6.70 4.00 14.36
N GLY A 211 -7.41 5.13 14.29
CA GLY A 211 -8.33 5.59 15.35
C GLY A 211 -9.48 4.60 15.56
N PHE A 212 -10.06 4.10 14.47
CA PHE A 212 -11.05 3.01 14.52
C PHE A 212 -10.46 1.77 15.22
N CYS A 213 -9.26 1.33 14.83
CA CYS A 213 -8.60 0.16 15.42
C CYS A 213 -8.30 0.33 16.91
N VAL A 214 -7.77 1.49 17.33
CA VAL A 214 -7.51 1.81 18.75
C VAL A 214 -8.81 1.76 19.55
N GLY A 215 -9.91 2.33 19.01
CA GLY A 215 -11.20 2.27 19.68
C GLY A 215 -11.80 0.86 19.73
N VAL A 216 -11.59 0.02 18.70
CA VAL A 216 -12.00 -1.40 18.75
C VAL A 216 -11.21 -2.19 19.80
N VAL A 217 -9.89 -1.98 19.89
CA VAL A 217 -9.05 -2.63 20.91
C VAL A 217 -9.43 -2.14 22.32
N GLY A 218 -9.79 -0.85 22.44
CA GLY A 218 -10.27 -0.21 23.66
C GLY A 218 -11.78 -0.27 23.87
N ARG A 219 -12.53 -1.17 23.22
CA ARG A 219 -14.01 -1.18 23.24
C ARG A 219 -14.66 -1.23 24.62
N ASP A 220 -13.94 -1.81 25.59
CA ASP A 220 -14.39 -1.99 26.98
C ASP A 220 -13.84 -0.89 27.92
N ASN A 221 -13.06 0.07 27.39
CA ASN A 221 -12.51 1.22 28.12
C ASN A 221 -12.97 2.51 27.44
N ASP A 222 -13.85 3.26 28.12
CA ASP A 222 -14.53 4.41 27.51
C ASP A 222 -13.57 5.53 27.09
N GLU A 223 -12.49 5.74 27.83
CA GLU A 223 -11.47 6.74 27.49
C GLU A 223 -10.76 6.40 26.19
N ALA A 224 -10.22 5.18 26.06
CA ALA A 224 -9.54 4.73 24.86
C ALA A 224 -10.48 4.66 23.65
N PHE A 225 -11.74 4.27 23.87
CA PHE A 225 -12.77 4.31 22.83
C PHE A 225 -13.00 5.74 22.33
N GLU A 226 -13.09 6.72 23.24
CA GLU A 226 -13.29 8.12 22.90
C GLU A 226 -12.08 8.71 22.16
N VAL A 227 -10.85 8.38 22.59
CA VAL A 227 -9.62 8.76 21.86
C VAL A 227 -9.67 8.21 20.44
N GLY A 228 -9.96 6.92 20.27
CA GLY A 228 -10.10 6.29 18.96
C GLY A 228 -11.16 6.96 18.08
N ARG A 229 -12.35 7.22 18.65
CA ARG A 229 -13.47 7.91 17.98
C ARG A 229 -13.09 9.32 17.53
N ARG A 230 -12.40 10.06 18.38
CA ARG A 230 -11.94 11.42 18.10
C ARG A 230 -10.98 11.45 16.92
N PHE A 231 -9.95 10.59 16.94
CA PHE A 231 -9.00 10.49 15.84
C PHE A 231 -9.65 10.00 14.54
N PHE A 232 -10.55 9.01 14.63
CA PHE A 232 -11.30 8.55 13.46
C PHE A 232 -12.10 9.71 12.83
N THR A 233 -12.86 10.45 13.65
CA THR A 233 -13.70 11.57 13.20
C THR A 233 -12.89 12.68 12.55
N TYR A 234 -11.89 13.23 13.25
CA TYR A 234 -11.12 14.37 12.73
C TYR A 234 -10.28 14.00 11.52
N SER A 235 -9.78 12.76 11.45
CA SER A 235 -9.01 12.30 10.29
C SER A 235 -9.90 12.08 9.07
N VAL A 236 -11.16 11.61 9.24
CA VAL A 236 -12.14 11.53 8.15
C VAL A 236 -12.47 12.92 7.61
N ILE A 237 -12.68 13.92 8.48
CA ILE A 237 -12.91 15.30 8.06
C ILE A 237 -11.70 15.84 7.31
N GLY A 238 -10.50 15.69 7.87
CA GLY A 238 -9.26 16.13 7.24
C GLY A 238 -9.00 15.46 5.89
N ALA A 239 -9.19 14.14 5.80
CA ALA A 239 -9.06 13.39 4.56
C ALA A 239 -10.12 13.80 3.52
N SER A 240 -11.35 14.13 3.95
CA SER A 240 -12.39 14.60 3.04
C SER A 240 -12.04 15.97 2.45
N VAL A 241 -11.59 16.92 3.28
CA VAL A 241 -11.15 18.25 2.82
C VAL A 241 -9.95 18.14 1.89
N LEU A 242 -8.95 17.36 2.29
CA LEU A 242 -7.75 17.17 1.48
C LEU A 242 -8.04 16.37 0.19
N GLY A 243 -9.03 15.48 0.21
CA GLY A 243 -9.52 14.76 -0.96
C GLY A 243 -10.16 15.68 -1.99
N VAL A 244 -11.00 16.62 -1.54
CA VAL A 244 -11.57 17.67 -2.41
C VAL A 244 -10.45 18.53 -3.00
N PHE A 245 -9.49 18.94 -2.19
CA PHE A 245 -8.31 19.66 -2.68
C PHE A 245 -7.53 18.84 -3.72
N TYR A 246 -7.30 17.55 -3.47
CA TYR A 246 -6.60 16.64 -4.38
C TYR A 246 -7.29 16.51 -5.73
N LEU A 247 -8.63 16.46 -5.78
CA LEU A 247 -9.38 16.47 -7.04
C LEU A 247 -9.05 17.71 -7.90
N GLY A 248 -8.87 18.87 -7.28
CA GLY A 248 -8.43 20.08 -7.97
C GLY A 248 -7.01 20.00 -8.53
N THR A 249 -6.14 19.17 -7.94
CA THR A 249 -4.75 18.96 -8.41
C THR A 249 -4.63 17.96 -9.56
N LEU A 250 -5.72 17.29 -9.96
CA LEU A 250 -5.67 16.27 -11.03
C LEU A 250 -5.44 16.83 -12.43
N GLY A 251 -5.58 18.15 -12.63
CA GLY A 251 -5.35 18.81 -13.92
C GLY A 251 -6.21 18.20 -15.03
N GLU A 252 -5.60 17.84 -16.17
CA GLU A 252 -6.29 17.27 -17.34
C GLU A 252 -7.02 15.96 -17.07
N GLN A 253 -6.61 15.21 -16.03
CA GLN A 253 -7.22 13.93 -15.68
C GLN A 253 -8.56 14.09 -14.96
N VAL A 254 -8.88 15.29 -14.45
CA VAL A 254 -10.11 15.51 -13.67
C VAL A 254 -11.36 15.24 -14.50
N GLY A 255 -11.40 15.66 -15.76
CA GLY A 255 -12.56 15.49 -16.64
C GLY A 255 -12.90 14.02 -16.93
N PRO A 256 -11.93 13.20 -17.37
CA PRO A 256 -12.12 11.76 -17.49
C PRO A 256 -12.44 11.08 -16.15
N PHE A 257 -11.78 11.47 -15.06
CA PHE A 257 -12.00 10.88 -13.73
C PHE A 257 -13.43 11.15 -13.19
N MET A 258 -13.98 12.34 -13.46
CA MET A 258 -15.36 12.72 -13.12
C MET A 258 -16.42 12.02 -13.99
N ARG A 259 -16.09 11.62 -15.22
CA ARG A 259 -17.03 10.89 -16.10
C ARG A 259 -16.97 9.37 -15.92
N GLY A 260 -15.86 8.85 -15.41
CA GLY A 260 -15.59 7.42 -15.25
C GLY A 260 -16.06 6.84 -13.91
N TRP A 261 -15.53 5.65 -13.60
CA TRP A 261 -15.80 4.96 -12.34
C TRP A 261 -15.01 5.53 -11.15
N GLY A 262 -13.97 6.31 -11.41
CA GLY A 262 -13.15 6.96 -10.38
C GLY A 262 -13.97 7.78 -9.38
N ILE A 263 -14.77 8.74 -9.84
CA ILE A 263 -15.62 9.54 -8.93
C ILE A 263 -16.65 8.68 -8.19
N ARG A 264 -17.25 7.69 -8.87
CA ARG A 264 -18.27 6.82 -8.26
C ARG A 264 -17.69 6.05 -7.08
N ALA A 265 -16.47 5.52 -7.25
CA ALA A 265 -15.74 4.83 -6.19
C ALA A 265 -15.37 5.78 -5.03
N VAL A 266 -14.98 7.03 -5.32
CA VAL A 266 -14.75 8.04 -4.26
C VAL A 266 -16.03 8.35 -3.49
N THR A 267 -17.15 8.56 -4.18
CA THR A 267 -18.45 8.84 -3.55
C THR A 267 -18.94 7.66 -2.72
N ILE A 268 -18.87 6.44 -3.25
CA ILE A 268 -19.23 5.21 -2.51
C ILE A 268 -18.36 5.07 -1.27
N GLY A 269 -17.04 5.23 -1.40
CA GLY A 269 -16.11 5.18 -0.27
C GLY A 269 -16.42 6.24 0.79
N LEU A 270 -16.73 7.48 0.38
CA LEU A 270 -17.11 8.54 1.31
C LEU A 270 -18.39 8.20 2.07
N VAL A 271 -19.46 7.79 1.38
CA VAL A 271 -20.73 7.40 2.00
C VAL A 271 -20.53 6.23 2.98
N LEU A 272 -19.78 5.20 2.58
CA LEU A 272 -19.48 4.06 3.44
C LEU A 272 -18.65 4.45 4.67
N THR A 273 -17.71 5.39 4.53
CA THR A 273 -16.91 5.91 5.65
C THR A 273 -17.77 6.68 6.64
N LEU A 274 -18.68 7.54 6.15
CA LEU A 274 -19.61 8.28 7.00
C LEU A 274 -20.60 7.34 7.72
N ALA A 275 -21.13 6.34 7.01
CA ALA A 275 -21.97 5.30 7.59
C ALA A 275 -21.20 4.46 8.65
N SER A 276 -19.94 4.13 8.37
CA SER A 276 -19.05 3.47 9.33
C SER A 276 -18.86 4.31 10.59
N LEU A 277 -18.63 5.62 10.45
CA LEU A 277 -18.46 6.54 11.59
C LEU A 277 -19.73 6.65 12.46
N TRP A 278 -20.90 6.68 11.83
CA TRP A 278 -22.19 6.67 12.53
C TRP A 278 -22.42 5.37 13.30
N LEU A 279 -22.17 4.21 12.67
CA LEU A 279 -22.25 2.90 13.34
C LEU A 279 -21.21 2.74 14.45
N PHE A 280 -20.01 3.29 14.25
CA PHE A 280 -18.95 3.29 15.26
C PHE A 280 -19.38 4.05 16.51
N SER A 281 -19.95 5.24 16.32
CA SER A 281 -20.50 6.06 17.41
C SER A 281 -21.66 5.36 18.14
N SER A 282 -22.38 4.49 17.44
CA SER A 282 -23.43 3.63 17.99
C SER A 282 -22.91 2.31 18.61
N ARG A 283 -21.59 2.16 18.77
CA ARG A 283 -20.87 0.95 19.23
C ARG A 283 -21.18 -0.34 18.45
N ARG A 284 -21.68 -0.24 17.21
CA ARG A 284 -21.89 -1.39 16.30
C ARG A 284 -20.59 -1.71 15.56
N LEU A 285 -19.57 -2.16 16.29
CA LEU A 285 -18.18 -2.26 15.83
C LEU A 285 -18.00 -3.16 14.61
N VAL A 286 -18.68 -4.32 14.56
CA VAL A 286 -18.55 -5.27 13.44
C VAL A 286 -19.08 -4.66 12.15
N ALA A 287 -20.31 -4.13 12.18
CA ALA A 287 -20.92 -3.50 11.01
C ALA A 287 -20.13 -2.26 10.56
N SER A 288 -19.67 -1.44 11.52
CA SER A 288 -18.79 -0.30 11.25
C SER A 288 -17.48 -0.72 10.57
N GLY A 289 -16.85 -1.79 11.05
CA GLY A 289 -15.61 -2.33 10.48
C GLY A 289 -15.79 -2.89 9.07
N VAL A 290 -16.90 -3.59 8.80
CA VAL A 290 -17.22 -4.08 7.46
C VAL A 290 -17.38 -2.91 6.48
N LEU A 291 -18.15 -1.87 6.83
CA LEU A 291 -18.31 -0.69 5.97
C LEU A 291 -16.99 0.05 5.75
N LEU A 292 -16.15 0.17 6.78
CA LEU A 292 -14.83 0.79 6.66
C LEU A 292 -13.91 -0.01 5.73
N PHE A 293 -13.95 -1.34 5.81
CA PHE A 293 -13.17 -2.22 4.94
C PHE A 293 -13.61 -2.12 3.48
N VAL A 294 -14.92 -2.12 3.22
CA VAL A 294 -15.46 -1.94 1.85
C VAL A 294 -15.12 -0.54 1.32
N SER A 295 -15.19 0.49 2.18
CA SER A 295 -14.74 1.85 1.83
C SER A 295 -13.25 1.88 1.42
N LEU A 296 -12.39 1.20 2.18
CA LEU A 296 -10.97 1.09 1.87
C LEU A 296 -10.74 0.43 0.50
N GLY A 297 -11.50 -0.62 0.18
CA GLY A 297 -11.50 -1.25 -1.15
C GLY A 297 -11.94 -0.29 -2.27
N SER A 298 -12.95 0.54 -2.00
CA SER A 298 -13.40 1.59 -2.92
C SER A 298 -12.31 2.64 -3.19
N MET A 299 -11.55 3.03 -2.16
CA MET A 299 -10.38 3.92 -2.32
C MET A 299 -9.28 3.26 -3.17
N VAL A 300 -8.95 1.99 -2.92
CA VAL A 300 -7.97 1.24 -3.72
C VAL A 300 -8.40 1.16 -5.19
N PHE A 301 -9.68 0.95 -5.44
CA PHE A 301 -10.25 0.97 -6.79
C PHE A 301 -10.15 2.36 -7.44
N ALA A 302 -10.52 3.43 -6.73
CA ALA A 302 -10.36 4.80 -7.24
C ALA A 302 -8.89 5.12 -7.59
N ARG A 303 -7.93 4.63 -6.80
CA ARG A 303 -6.49 4.72 -7.09
C ARG A 303 -6.11 3.96 -8.36
N HIS A 304 -6.69 2.77 -8.58
CA HIS A 304 -6.46 1.99 -9.79
C HIS A 304 -6.97 2.73 -11.03
N GLU A 305 -8.19 3.27 -11.00
CA GLU A 305 -8.77 4.06 -12.09
C GLU A 305 -7.89 5.27 -12.44
N LEU A 306 -7.42 6.01 -11.43
CA LEU A 306 -6.55 7.15 -11.66
C LEU A 306 -5.22 6.75 -12.32
N ARG A 307 -4.67 5.58 -11.98
CA ARG A 307 -3.46 5.05 -12.64
C ARG A 307 -3.72 4.78 -14.11
N LEU A 308 -4.85 4.16 -14.46
CA LEU A 308 -5.20 3.88 -15.85
C LEU A 308 -5.29 5.18 -16.67
N LEU A 309 -5.90 6.23 -16.11
CA LEU A 309 -5.97 7.54 -16.76
C LEU A 309 -4.58 8.19 -16.95
N ARG A 310 -3.67 8.00 -16.00
CA ARG A 310 -2.29 8.53 -16.06
C ARG A 310 -1.41 7.84 -17.09
N LEU A 311 -1.52 6.51 -17.15
CA LEU A 311 -0.73 5.71 -18.09
C LEU A 311 -1.27 5.81 -19.52
N GLY A 312 -2.50 6.29 -19.69
CA GLY A 312 -3.13 6.43 -21.00
C GLY A 312 -3.34 5.07 -21.67
N PRO A 313 -3.57 5.05 -22.99
CA PRO A 313 -3.89 3.83 -23.73
C PRO A 313 -2.70 2.91 -23.94
N VAL A 314 -1.55 3.09 -23.26
CA VAL A 314 -0.39 2.20 -23.40
C VAL A 314 -0.80 0.80 -22.91
N PRO A 315 -1.13 -0.14 -23.79
CA PRO A 315 -1.35 -1.50 -23.38
C PRO A 315 0.05 -1.97 -22.99
N SER A 316 0.24 -2.40 -21.75
CA SER A 316 1.42 -3.21 -21.47
C SER A 316 1.41 -4.33 -22.51
N PRO A 317 2.45 -4.57 -23.31
CA PRO A 317 2.41 -5.61 -24.34
C PRO A 317 2.10 -7.00 -23.77
N ALA A 318 2.29 -7.17 -22.46
CA ALA A 318 1.82 -8.32 -21.69
C ALA A 318 0.29 -8.53 -21.73
N VAL A 319 -0.52 -7.46 -21.79
CA VAL A 319 -1.98 -7.55 -21.91
C VAL A 319 -2.39 -8.02 -23.31
N GLU A 320 -1.59 -7.73 -24.33
CA GLU A 320 -1.85 -8.15 -25.71
C GLU A 320 -1.46 -9.62 -25.95
N ASN A 321 -0.44 -10.12 -25.24
CA ASN A 321 0.01 -11.51 -25.32
C ASN A 321 -0.38 -12.29 -24.05
N LEU A 322 -1.52 -12.97 -24.09
CA LEU A 322 -1.96 -13.85 -23.02
C LEU A 322 -1.41 -15.26 -23.23
N GLU A 323 -0.48 -15.70 -22.37
CA GLU A 323 -0.01 -17.09 -22.31
C GLU A 323 -0.32 -17.67 -20.93
N PRO A 324 -1.53 -18.23 -20.72
CA PRO A 324 -1.96 -18.69 -19.41
C PRO A 324 -1.10 -19.84 -18.89
N GLN A 325 -0.46 -19.64 -17.75
CA GLN A 325 0.32 -20.66 -17.06
C GLN A 325 -0.50 -21.26 -15.91
N TRP A 326 -1.56 -21.99 -16.27
CA TRP A 326 -2.52 -22.55 -15.32
C TRP A 326 -1.89 -23.50 -14.29
N SER A 327 -0.81 -24.19 -14.65
CA SER A 327 -0.06 -25.03 -13.70
C SER A 327 0.55 -24.22 -12.57
N ILE A 328 1.21 -23.10 -12.89
CA ILE A 328 1.80 -22.19 -11.89
C ILE A 328 0.70 -21.47 -11.10
N PHE A 329 -0.38 -21.06 -11.78
CA PHE A 329 -1.53 -20.48 -11.10
C PHE A 329 -2.19 -21.46 -10.11
N ALA A 330 -2.30 -22.74 -10.46
CA ALA A 330 -2.83 -23.77 -9.56
C ALA A 330 -1.93 -23.95 -8.33
N VAL A 331 -0.60 -23.97 -8.51
CA VAL A 331 0.35 -24.01 -7.38
C VAL A 331 0.17 -22.78 -6.49
N PHE A 332 0.07 -21.58 -7.08
CA PHE A 332 -0.24 -20.35 -6.34
C PHE A 332 -1.53 -20.48 -5.54
N LEU A 333 -2.61 -20.98 -6.15
CA LEU A 333 -3.91 -21.12 -5.49
C LEU A 333 -3.86 -22.12 -4.33
N VAL A 334 -3.19 -23.27 -4.51
CA VAL A 334 -3.00 -24.27 -3.46
C VAL A 334 -2.22 -23.68 -2.30
N CYS A 335 -1.07 -23.04 -2.57
CA CYS A 335 -0.27 -22.37 -1.54
C CYS A 335 -1.06 -21.25 -0.84
N PHE A 336 -1.86 -20.49 -1.57
CA PHE A 336 -2.71 -19.42 -1.03
C PHE A 336 -3.79 -19.99 -0.10
N VAL A 337 -4.49 -21.05 -0.49
CA VAL A 337 -5.50 -21.71 0.34
C VAL A 337 -4.87 -22.34 1.58
N LEU A 338 -3.71 -22.99 1.44
CA LEU A 338 -2.96 -23.53 2.58
C LEU A 338 -2.53 -22.41 3.55
N MET A 339 -2.03 -21.29 3.04
CA MET A 339 -1.70 -20.12 3.84
C MET A 339 -2.94 -19.59 4.60
N LEU A 340 -4.10 -19.48 3.94
CA LEU A 340 -5.35 -19.07 4.60
C LEU A 340 -5.79 -20.06 5.67
N ALA A 341 -5.66 -21.37 5.43
CA ALA A 341 -5.97 -22.40 6.41
C ALA A 341 -5.06 -22.31 7.63
N VAL A 342 -3.74 -22.12 7.42
CA VAL A 342 -2.78 -21.91 8.50
C VAL A 342 -3.07 -20.63 9.26
N LEU A 343 -3.38 -19.53 8.58
CA LEU A 343 -3.78 -18.26 9.23
C LEU A 343 -5.06 -18.43 10.06
N ALA A 344 -6.08 -19.08 9.51
CA ALA A 344 -7.32 -19.36 10.24
C ALA A 344 -7.07 -20.24 11.47
N TYR A 345 -6.22 -21.25 11.34
CA TYR A 345 -5.79 -22.10 12.45
C TYR A 345 -5.03 -21.29 13.52
N MET A 346 -4.06 -20.46 13.12
CA MET A 346 -3.28 -19.63 14.05
C MET A 346 -4.16 -18.62 14.77
N LEU A 347 -5.07 -17.94 14.06
CA LEU A 347 -6.03 -17.01 14.64
C LEU A 347 -6.96 -17.73 15.62
N ARG A 348 -7.52 -18.88 15.23
CA ARG A 348 -8.36 -19.69 16.12
C ARG A 348 -7.60 -20.13 17.37
N SER A 349 -6.37 -20.59 17.22
CA SER A 349 -5.51 -21.00 18.34
C SER A 349 -5.25 -19.81 19.27
N PHE A 350 -4.87 -18.66 18.73
CA PHE A 350 -4.59 -17.43 19.48
C PHE A 350 -5.81 -16.92 20.26
N PHE A 351 -7.01 -17.00 19.68
CA PHE A 351 -8.24 -16.60 20.38
C PHE A 351 -8.76 -17.67 21.36
N SER A 352 -8.51 -18.96 21.12
CA SER A 352 -8.92 -20.02 22.04
C SER A 352 -8.02 -20.14 23.28
N SER A 353 -6.72 -19.90 23.14
CA SER A 353 -5.79 -19.93 24.28
C SER A 353 -6.02 -18.80 25.28
N GLY A 354 -6.60 -17.68 24.83
CA GLY A 354 -7.05 -16.59 25.71
C GLY A 354 -8.28 -16.94 26.55
N GLN A 355 -9.11 -17.89 26.14
CA GLN A 355 -10.32 -18.30 26.89
C GLN A 355 -9.99 -19.31 28.00
N SER A 356 -8.95 -20.13 27.82
CA SER A 356 -8.54 -21.13 28.83
C SER A 356 -7.82 -20.54 30.05
N ALA A 357 -7.47 -19.24 30.03
CA ALA A 357 -6.84 -18.55 31.15
C ALA A 357 -7.85 -17.86 32.09
N GLU A 358 -9.14 -17.83 31.75
CA GLU A 358 -10.21 -17.18 32.53
C GLU A 358 -11.15 -18.16 33.25
N THR A 359 -10.89 -19.47 33.20
CA THR A 359 -11.61 -20.46 34.01
C THR A 359 -10.76 -20.85 35.22
N PRO A 360 -11.24 -20.62 36.47
CA PRO A 360 -10.50 -20.91 37.70
C PRO A 360 -10.20 -22.40 37.91
#